data_AF-X1NQN6-F1
#
_entry.id   AF-X1NQN6-F1
#
_cell.length_a   1.000
_cell.length_b   1.000
_cell.length_c   1.000
_cell.angle_alpha   90.00
_cell.angle_beta   90.00
_cell.angle_gamma   90.00
#
_symmetry.space_group_name_H-M   'P 1'
#
loop_
_entity.id
_entity.type
_entity.pdbx_description
1 polymer ?
#
loop_
_entity_poly.entity_id
_entity_poly.type
_entity_poly.pdbx_seq_one_letter_code
_entity_poly.pdbx_strand_id
1 'polypeptide(L)'
;ENAITFKVIKKKYKDVNYSHVKVIGGGAKSEIWNQIKADVLGVPYVTLNRSDTTTLGTAIIGGKAVGIFDNLNEVAKKIVKIKNHFRPRPEYFKYYRDYVDTYYSISNDLKLVFDKLAKLRGRVLKK
;
A
#
# COMPACT_ATOMS: atom_id res chain seq x y z
N GLU A 1 9.72 0.93 3.54
CA GLU A 1 9.03 1.73 2.52
C GLU A 1 7.58 2.06 2.90
N ASN A 2 6.70 1.06 3.06
CA ASN A 2 5.27 1.26 3.37
C ASN A 2 4.98 2.20 4.55
N ALA A 3 5.73 2.09 5.66
CA ALA A 3 5.53 2.96 6.84
C ALA A 3 5.84 4.44 6.55
N ILE A 4 6.87 4.71 5.75
CA ILE A 4 7.26 6.07 5.36
C ILE A 4 6.17 6.67 4.45
N THR A 5 5.77 5.93 3.42
CA THR A 5 4.71 6.35 2.50
C THR A 5 3.42 6.61 3.26
N PHE A 6 3.06 5.75 4.20
CA PHE A 6 1.85 5.92 4.98
C PHE A 6 1.90 7.14 5.91
N LYS A 7 3.07 7.45 6.49
CA LYS A 7 3.30 8.69 7.24
C LYS A 7 3.10 9.94 6.37
N VAL A 8 3.58 9.91 5.13
CA VAL A 8 3.38 11.00 4.15
C VAL A 8 1.90 11.15 3.78
N ILE A 9 1.21 10.04 3.50
CA ILE A 9 -0.23 10.02 3.18
C ILE A 9 -1.03 10.64 4.33
N LYS A 10 -0.81 10.18 5.58
CA LYS A 10 -1.48 10.74 6.77
C LYS A 10 -1.19 12.23 6.97
N LYS A 11 0.04 12.68 6.68
CA LYS A 11 0.40 14.10 6.77
C LYS A 11 -0.32 14.95 5.73
N LYS A 12 -0.49 14.43 4.50
CA LYS A 12 -1.09 15.14 3.36
C LYS A 12 -2.62 15.13 3.39
N TYR A 13 -3.22 14.04 3.88
CA TYR A 13 -4.67 13.83 3.91
C TYR A 13 -5.12 13.55 5.36
N LYS A 14 -5.16 14.61 6.18
CA LYS A 14 -5.45 14.52 7.62
C LYS A 14 -6.93 14.24 7.91
N ASP A 15 -7.83 14.69 7.04
CA ASP A 15 -9.28 14.58 7.23
C ASP A 15 -9.87 13.24 6.74
N VAL A 16 -9.00 12.36 6.23
CA VAL A 16 -9.41 11.04 5.73
C VAL A 16 -9.41 10.03 6.88
N ASN A 17 -10.53 9.34 7.06
CA ASN A 17 -10.60 8.19 7.94
C ASN A 17 -10.06 6.93 7.23
N TYR A 18 -8.95 6.38 7.73
CA TYR A 18 -8.31 5.18 7.19
C TYR A 18 -8.90 3.92 7.84
N SER A 19 -10.05 3.45 7.34
CA SER A 19 -10.74 2.29 7.92
C SER A 19 -9.98 0.98 7.74
N HIS A 20 -9.39 0.76 6.56
CA HIS A 20 -8.61 -0.43 6.23
C HIS A 20 -7.85 -0.26 4.90
N VAL A 21 -6.83 -1.07 4.70
CA VAL A 21 -6.08 -1.20 3.44
C VAL A 21 -6.53 -2.48 2.72
N LYS A 22 -7.00 -2.36 1.48
CA LYS A 22 -7.27 -3.51 0.61
C LYS A 22 -5.97 -3.92 -0.08
N VAL A 23 -5.49 -5.14 0.20
CA VAL A 23 -4.26 -5.68 -0.38
C VAL A 23 -4.58 -6.48 -1.63
N ILE A 24 -3.82 -6.22 -2.69
CA ILE A 24 -3.91 -6.91 -3.98
C ILE A 24 -2.52 -7.41 -4.42
N GLY A 25 -2.47 -8.22 -5.48
CA GLY A 25 -1.23 -8.78 -6.03
C GLY A 25 -0.62 -9.90 -5.18
N GLY A 26 0.62 -10.28 -5.51
CA GLY A 26 1.31 -11.40 -4.85
C GLY A 26 1.42 -11.25 -3.33
N GLY A 27 1.63 -10.01 -2.85
CA GLY A 27 1.72 -9.70 -1.43
C GLY A 27 0.43 -9.87 -0.64
N ALA A 28 -0.72 -10.10 -1.31
CA ALA A 28 -1.99 -10.42 -0.65
C ALA A 28 -2.08 -11.90 -0.23
N LYS A 29 -1.28 -12.79 -0.85
CA LYS A 29 -1.34 -14.25 -0.61
C LYS A 29 -0.75 -14.67 0.74
N SER A 30 0.17 -13.88 1.30
CA SER A 30 0.81 -14.19 2.58
C SER A 30 0.03 -13.58 3.74
N GLU A 31 -0.62 -14.43 4.53
CA GLU A 31 -1.36 -14.02 5.72
C GLU A 31 -0.43 -13.41 6.78
N ILE A 32 0.72 -14.04 7.01
CA ILE A 32 1.74 -13.54 7.94
C ILE A 32 2.21 -12.15 7.52
N TRP A 33 2.50 -11.95 6.23
CA TRP A 33 2.95 -10.65 5.74
C TRP A 33 1.86 -9.57 5.88
N ASN A 34 0.60 -9.94 5.65
CA ASN A 34 -0.53 -9.02 5.85
C ASN A 34 -0.69 -8.63 7.32
N GLN A 35 -0.51 -9.59 8.24
CA GLN A 35 -0.54 -9.31 9.67
C GLN A 35 0.61 -8.39 10.10
N ILE A 36 1.84 -8.66 9.66
CA ILE A 36 3.00 -7.78 9.93
C ILE A 36 2.74 -6.37 9.42
N LYS A 37 2.22 -6.20 8.20
CA LYS A 37 1.88 -4.87 7.67
C LYS A 37 0.82 -4.16 8.50
N ALA A 38 -0.24 -4.87 8.93
CA ALA A 38 -1.26 -4.30 9.80
C ALA A 38 -0.68 -3.84 11.13
N ASP A 39 0.15 -4.69 11.74
CA ASP A 39 0.84 -4.39 13.01
C ASP A 39 1.80 -3.23 12.87
N VAL A 40 2.59 -3.14 11.79
CA VAL A 40 3.55 -2.04 11.57
C VAL A 40 2.84 -0.70 11.32
N LEU A 41 1.74 -0.71 10.57
CA LEU A 41 1.08 0.52 10.12
C LEU A 41 -0.04 1.01 11.06
N GLY A 42 -0.49 0.14 11.97
CA GLY A 42 -1.56 0.44 12.90
C GLY A 42 -2.92 0.64 12.21
N VAL A 43 -3.12 0.04 11.03
CA VAL A 43 -4.38 0.10 10.27
C VAL A 43 -4.76 -1.29 9.79
N PRO A 44 -6.05 -1.68 9.83
CA PRO A 44 -6.47 -3.00 9.38
C PRO A 44 -6.11 -3.26 7.92
N TYR A 45 -5.68 -4.48 7.63
CA TYR A 45 -5.45 -4.98 6.28
C TYR A 45 -6.55 -5.98 5.92
N VAL A 46 -7.02 -5.95 4.67
CA VAL A 46 -8.03 -6.90 4.17
C VAL A 46 -7.61 -7.45 2.82
N THR A 47 -7.89 -8.73 2.59
CA THR A 47 -7.75 -9.35 1.27
C THR A 47 -9.12 -9.43 0.59
N LEU A 48 -9.11 -9.54 -0.73
CA LEU A 48 -10.33 -9.65 -1.53
C LEU A 48 -10.58 -11.10 -1.93
N ASN A 49 -11.82 -11.41 -2.28
CA ASN A 49 -12.23 -12.71 -2.82
C ASN A 49 -11.61 -13.05 -4.20
N ARG A 50 -10.71 -12.21 -4.72
CA ARG A 50 -10.13 -12.32 -6.05
C ARG A 50 -8.86 -11.47 -6.22
N SER A 51 -8.09 -11.78 -7.26
CA SER A 51 -6.81 -11.13 -7.56
C SER A 51 -6.76 -10.38 -8.89
N ASP A 52 -7.71 -10.61 -9.79
CA ASP A 52 -7.87 -10.03 -11.13
C ASP A 52 -8.40 -8.59 -11.13
N THR A 53 -8.00 -7.80 -10.12
CA THR A 53 -8.58 -6.46 -9.85
C THR A 53 -8.45 -5.48 -11.01
N THR A 54 -7.32 -5.47 -11.72
CA THR A 54 -7.11 -4.61 -12.90
C THR A 54 -8.03 -5.01 -14.04
N THR A 55 -8.05 -6.29 -14.41
CA THR A 55 -8.89 -6.81 -15.51
C THR A 55 -10.38 -6.57 -15.23
N LEU A 56 -10.82 -6.84 -14.01
CA LEU A 56 -12.19 -6.58 -13.58
C LEU A 56 -12.54 -5.09 -13.67
N GLY A 57 -11.66 -4.21 -13.20
CA GLY A 57 -11.88 -2.76 -13.28
C GLY A 57 -12.08 -2.30 -14.72
N THR A 58 -11.20 -2.74 -15.62
CA THR A 58 -11.31 -2.44 -17.06
C THR A 58 -12.62 -2.97 -17.66
N ALA A 59 -13.01 -4.20 -17.33
CA ALA A 59 -14.26 -4.79 -17.83
C ALA A 59 -15.50 -4.03 -17.35
N ILE A 60 -15.54 -3.61 -16.07
CA ILE A 60 -16.65 -2.81 -15.53
C ILE A 60 -16.73 -1.44 -16.23
N ILE A 61 -15.59 -0.78 -16.46
CA ILE A 61 -15.54 0.51 -17.17
C ILE A 61 -15.98 0.34 -18.63
N GLY A 62 -15.49 -0.68 -19.33
CA GLY A 62 -15.91 -1.00 -20.69
C GLY A 62 -17.41 -1.28 -20.77
N GLY A 63 -17.94 -2.07 -19.85
CA GLY A 63 -19.37 -2.36 -19.76
C GLY A 63 -20.23 -1.10 -19.54
N LYS A 64 -19.75 -0.13 -18.75
CA LYS A 64 -20.42 1.18 -18.62
C LYS A 64 -20.40 1.96 -19.94
N ALA A 65 -19.28 1.96 -20.66
CA ALA A 65 -19.15 2.69 -21.91
C ALA A 65 -20.10 2.19 -23.01
N VAL A 66 -20.40 0.89 -23.04
CA VAL A 66 -21.34 0.28 -24.00
C VAL A 66 -22.78 0.13 -23.45
N GLY A 67 -23.08 0.72 -22.30
CA GLY A 67 -24.44 0.73 -21.72
C GLY A 67 -24.89 -0.56 -21.02
N ILE A 68 -23.98 -1.51 -20.75
CA ILE A 68 -24.30 -2.75 -19.99
C ILE A 68 -24.51 -2.45 -18.50
N PHE A 69 -23.78 -1.48 -17.95
CA PHE A 69 -23.85 -1.14 -16.53
C PHE A 69 -24.18 0.33 -16.34
N ASP A 70 -25.06 0.67 -15.40
CA ASP A 70 -25.38 2.06 -15.10
C ASP A 70 -24.50 2.66 -14.00
N ASN A 71 -24.16 1.86 -12.99
CA ASN A 71 -23.43 2.33 -11.82
C ASN A 71 -22.19 1.47 -11.55
N LEU A 72 -21.01 2.04 -11.81
CA LEU A 72 -19.72 1.38 -11.60
C LEU A 72 -19.53 0.92 -10.14
N ASN A 73 -19.95 1.74 -9.18
CA ASN A 73 -19.76 1.48 -7.76
C ASN A 73 -20.63 0.32 -7.28
N GLU A 74 -21.89 0.27 -7.72
CA GLU A 74 -22.79 -0.84 -7.39
C GLU A 74 -22.28 -2.16 -7.95
N VAL A 75 -21.86 -2.17 -9.22
CA VAL A 75 -21.29 -3.36 -9.86
C VAL A 75 -20.04 -3.81 -9.11
N ALA A 76 -19.11 -2.89 -8.82
CA ALA A 76 -17.90 -3.22 -8.06
C ALA A 76 -18.22 -3.79 -6.68
N LYS A 77 -19.18 -3.20 -5.92
CA LYS A 77 -19.61 -3.68 -4.61
C LYS A 77 -20.31 -5.05 -4.65
N LYS A 78 -21.04 -5.36 -5.73
CA LYS A 78 -21.69 -6.67 -5.91
C LYS A 78 -20.66 -7.78 -6.09
N ILE A 79 -19.59 -7.52 -6.84
CA ILE A 79 -18.65 -8.58 -7.24
C ILE A 79 -17.41 -8.67 -6.32
N VAL A 80 -16.89 -7.53 -5.84
CA VAL A 80 -15.70 -7.48 -4.98
C VAL A 80 -16.11 -7.57 -3.51
N LYS A 81 -15.69 -8.64 -2.84
CA LYS A 81 -15.96 -8.89 -1.42
C LYS A 81 -14.67 -9.02 -0.64
N ILE A 82 -14.70 -8.60 0.62
CA ILE A 82 -13.59 -8.87 1.54
C ILE A 82 -13.59 -10.37 1.86
N LYS A 83 -12.41 -10.97 1.87
CA LYS A 83 -12.20 -12.39 2.20
C LYS A 83 -11.64 -12.55 3.60
N ASN A 84 -10.48 -11.97 3.89
CA ASN A 84 -9.84 -12.04 5.21
C ASN A 84 -9.62 -10.64 5.80
N HIS A 85 -9.58 -10.58 7.14
CA HIS A 85 -9.28 -9.38 7.92
C HIS A 85 -8.06 -9.61 8.81
N PHE A 86 -7.13 -8.66 8.79
CA PHE A 86 -5.92 -8.64 9.61
C PHE A 86 -5.95 -7.35 10.43
N ARG A 87 -6.25 -7.46 11.72
CA ARG A 87 -6.35 -6.30 12.62
C ARG A 87 -4.99 -6.04 13.28
N PRO A 88 -4.58 -4.78 13.44
CA PRO A 88 -3.34 -4.45 14.15
C PRO A 88 -3.41 -4.96 15.58
N ARG A 89 -2.33 -5.61 16.01
CA ARG A 89 -2.14 -6.04 17.39
C ARG A 89 -1.39 -4.94 18.16
N PRO A 90 -1.98 -4.33 19.20
CA PRO A 90 -1.39 -3.17 19.88
C PRO A 90 0.03 -3.41 20.40
N GLU A 91 0.30 -4.60 20.91
CA GLU A 91 1.60 -5.00 21.43
C GLU A 91 2.68 -4.99 20.34
N TYR A 92 2.34 -5.49 19.15
CA TYR A 92 3.25 -5.52 18.01
C TYR A 92 3.38 -4.14 17.34
N PHE A 93 2.31 -3.34 17.31
CA PHE A 93 2.39 -1.96 16.82
C PHE A 93 3.34 -1.11 17.68
N LYS A 94 3.32 -1.29 19.00
CA LYS A 94 4.29 -0.66 19.88
C LYS A 94 5.70 -1.20 19.62
N TYR A 95 5.85 -2.52 19.54
CA TYR A 95 7.13 -3.18 19.28
C TYR A 95 7.80 -2.69 17.98
N TYR A 96 7.05 -2.57 16.88
CA TYR A 96 7.59 -2.17 15.59
C TYR A 96 7.96 -0.69 15.48
N ARG A 97 7.56 0.15 16.45
CA ARG A 97 7.79 1.60 16.38
C ARG A 97 9.27 1.95 16.25
N ASP A 98 10.11 1.39 17.12
CA ASP A 98 11.54 1.67 17.15
C ASP A 98 12.24 1.19 15.87
N TYR A 99 11.79 0.06 15.31
CA TYR A 99 12.27 -0.44 14.02
C TYR A 99 11.90 0.47 12.86
N VAL A 100 10.67 1.01 12.84
CA VAL A 100 10.22 1.94 11.81
C VAL A 100 11.02 3.24 11.87
N ASP A 101 11.27 3.77 13.07
CA ASP A 101 12.06 4.99 13.25
C ASP A 101 13.52 4.77 12.83
N THR A 102 14.11 3.64 13.20
CA THR A 102 15.46 3.25 12.75
C THR A 102 15.54 3.14 11.22
N TYR A 103 14.56 2.47 10.61
CA TYR A 103 14.48 2.34 9.15
C TYR A 103 14.34 3.70 8.45
N TYR A 104 13.61 4.64 9.05
CA TYR A 104 13.46 5.99 8.54
C TYR A 104 14.79 6.76 8.55
N SER A 105 15.55 6.68 9.64
CA SER A 105 16.89 7.28 9.73
C SER A 105 17.83 6.73 8.67
N ILE A 106 17.92 5.40 8.54
CA ILE A 106 18.75 4.73 7.53
C ILE A 106 18.36 5.17 6.11
N SER A 107 17.06 5.27 5.82
CA SER A 107 16.59 5.69 4.50
C SER A 107 17.02 7.12 4.15
N ASN A 108 17.02 8.03 5.12
CA ASN A 108 17.49 9.40 4.93
C ASN A 108 19.01 9.46 4.70
N ASP A 109 19.78 8.71 5.46
CA ASP A 109 21.24 8.68 5.33
C ASP A 109 21.67 8.07 3.99
N LEU A 110 21.03 6.97 3.58
CA LEU A 110 21.28 6.34 2.29
C LEU A 110 20.98 7.29 1.12
N LYS A 111 19.95 8.14 1.24
CA LYS A 111 19.66 9.14 0.21
C LYS A 111 20.87 10.05 -0.04
N LEU A 112 21.52 10.54 1.01
CA LEU A 112 22.72 11.38 0.89
C LEU A 112 23.87 10.64 0.21
N VAL A 113 24.04 9.35 0.52
CA VAL A 113 25.04 8.49 -0.12
C VAL A 113 24.74 8.34 -1.61
N PHE A 114 23.49 8.03 -1.97
CA PHE A 114 23.08 7.88 -3.37
C PHE A 114 23.19 9.19 -4.16
N ASP A 115 22.91 10.35 -3.56
CA ASP A 115 23.11 11.67 -4.18
C ASP A 115 24.60 11.92 -4.50
N LYS A 116 25.51 11.53 -3.60
CA LYS A 116 26.96 11.60 -3.84
C LYS A 116 27.39 10.67 -4.97
N LEU A 117 26.90 9.42 -4.96
CA LEU A 117 27.20 8.43 -6.01
C LEU A 117 26.70 8.88 -7.39
N ALA A 118 25.50 9.48 -7.46
CA ALA A 118 24.94 10.01 -8.69
C ALA A 118 25.82 11.13 -9.30
N LYS A 119 26.34 12.03 -8.44
CA LYS A 119 27.28 13.08 -8.87
C LYS A 119 28.59 12.50 -9.41
N LEU A 120 29.11 11.42 -8.81
CA LEU A 120 30.32 10.75 -9.28
C LEU A 120 30.11 10.06 -10.64
N ARG A 121 28.98 9.37 -10.85
CA ARG A 121 28.63 8.76 -12.13
C ARG A 121 28.58 9.79 -13.27
N GLY A 122 28.02 10.98 -13.00
CA GLY A 122 27.95 12.07 -13.97
C GLY A 122 29.29 12.65 -14.41
N ARG A 123 30.39 12.40 -13.67
CA ARG A 123 31.75 12.83 -14.05
C ARG A 123 32.37 11.94 -15.13
N VAL A 124 32.02 10.67 -15.14
CA VAL A 124 32.55 9.69 -16.10
C VAL A 124 31.88 9.82 -17.47
N LEU A 125 30.59 10.21 -17.50
CA LEU A 125 29.80 10.35 -18.73
C LEU A 125 29.95 11.71 -19.45
N LYS A 126 30.74 12.64 -18.89
CA LYS A 126 31.07 13.95 -19.51
C LYS A 126 32.46 13.98 -20.16
N LYS A 127 33.12 12.82 -20.25
CA LYS A 127 34.27 12.58 -21.13
C LYS A 127 33.78 11.80 -22.35
#